data_AF-A0A1Q6FVQ6-F1
#
_entry.id   AF-A0A1Q6FVQ6-F1
#
_cell.length_a   1.000
_cell.length_b   1.000
_cell.length_c   1.000
_cell.angle_alpha   90.00
_cell.angle_beta   90.00
_cell.angle_gamma   90.00
#
_symmetry.space_group_name_H-M   'P 1'
#
loop_
_entity.id
_entity.type
_entity.pdbx_description
1 polymer ?
#
loop_
_entity_poly.entity_id
_entity_poly.type
_entity_poly.pdbx_seq_one_letter_code
_entity_poly.pdbx_strand_id
1 'polypeptide(L)'
;MTAPASGGDVVVGYSLENAVEGAEISVTPAGSYEWVLGTEVEPSAIRVSLAENETTDPREAEFSVTYPGMTEKVAFTITQDAGPAVVYDYEYDMPEFYMEYYKNVGNDDEDNFYIFISDIPMSESGFPQPGGIYYVFDMYAAPDTGPVIPAGVYPIDPSGSTAAGTCAQYSEYYKYHSDNYDDPENEESFFVDGALTVTKDGDIYTFDAKVTDDRGLTHHVTYTGPATIIEEPEPDPGYAPIEEPVDFTASLASALYVEDNAEVMAVTMQFTDMEVDSEGYLVPPGTLLTLDVYMPYDPKGNLSAGTYHVDNTLEAFTMSSGMDFLGYPVGSYASYLPDGYTELTGHIVAGSMEITENSAPGSYTVVCDLVTAEDVSIKCTYSGSLAVQGIYDSTLDGDYGLDLEGAAGEGLYMGNYYGTGAAWMLNIVPSTVPGDGVTVELVAADDGFEAGIPSGTYVSAGEGEPGPGEYIPGYVEDGYIYGTSYVHYRSMDSEGASVDGLAPAVDGDIMVTNNGDGTYDISFECTDDIGNVWSGSWSGEVVLEDYSGMRGTKATVSRGAVTSGQKAERIGSAGFKYRIAKKPLSEYAR
;
A
#
# COMPACT_ATOMS: atom_id res chain seq x y z
N MET A 1 -50.22 2.20 -25.67
CA MET A 1 -50.31 2.73 -24.28
C MET A 1 -48.91 2.97 -23.79
N THR A 2 -48.70 3.85 -22.81
CA THR A 2 -47.35 4.17 -22.34
C THR A 2 -47.14 3.72 -20.90
N ALA A 3 -45.92 3.27 -20.60
CA ALA A 3 -45.47 2.94 -19.24
C ALA A 3 -44.18 3.71 -18.92
N PRO A 4 -43.99 4.16 -17.66
CA PRO A 4 -42.76 4.82 -17.28
C PRO A 4 -41.58 3.85 -17.32
N ALA A 5 -40.37 4.40 -17.43
CA ALA A 5 -39.14 3.64 -17.42
C ALA A 5 -39.01 2.76 -16.16
N SER A 6 -39.39 3.27 -14.99
CA SER A 6 -39.36 2.53 -13.72
C SER A 6 -40.28 1.31 -13.65
N GLY A 7 -41.05 1.02 -14.72
CA GLY A 7 -41.92 -0.15 -14.80
C GLY A 7 -43.20 0.00 -13.98
N GLY A 8 -43.72 -1.14 -13.52
CA GLY A 8 -44.99 -1.25 -12.80
C GLY A 8 -46.16 -1.71 -13.67
N ASP A 9 -47.38 -1.48 -13.18
CA ASP A 9 -48.59 -2.02 -13.79
C ASP A 9 -49.22 -1.08 -14.80
N VAL A 10 -49.46 -1.59 -16.01
CA VAL A 10 -50.30 -0.96 -17.04
C VAL A 10 -51.66 -1.62 -17.04
N VAL A 11 -52.72 -0.83 -16.86
CA VAL A 11 -54.10 -1.32 -16.82
C VAL A 11 -54.85 -0.91 -18.09
N VAL A 12 -55.29 -1.91 -18.85
CA VAL A 12 -56.03 -1.77 -20.10
C VAL A 12 -57.50 -2.05 -19.84
N GLY A 13 -58.35 -1.02 -19.85
CA GLY A 13 -59.80 -1.23 -19.74
C GLY A 13 -60.36 -1.92 -20.98
N TYR A 14 -61.32 -2.83 -20.79
CA TYR A 14 -62.07 -3.45 -21.88
C TYR A 14 -63.57 -3.55 -21.57
N SER A 15 -64.37 -3.73 -22.62
CA SER A 15 -65.79 -4.06 -22.52
C SER A 15 -66.09 -5.29 -23.38
N LEU A 16 -66.87 -6.23 -22.84
CA LEU A 16 -67.27 -7.44 -23.53
C LEU A 16 -68.75 -7.38 -23.89
N GLU A 17 -69.07 -7.45 -25.19
CA GLU A 17 -70.44 -7.52 -25.69
C GLU A 17 -70.78 -8.96 -26.09
N ASN A 18 -72.01 -9.40 -25.78
CA ASN A 18 -72.49 -10.77 -26.06
C ASN A 18 -71.64 -11.88 -25.39
N ALA A 19 -71.31 -11.69 -24.10
CA ALA A 19 -70.54 -12.65 -23.33
C ALA A 19 -71.14 -14.06 -23.36
N VAL A 20 -70.30 -15.05 -23.58
CA VAL A 20 -70.61 -16.47 -23.50
C VAL A 20 -70.45 -16.91 -22.05
N GLU A 21 -71.50 -17.51 -21.48
CA GLU A 21 -71.49 -17.98 -20.10
C GLU A 21 -70.34 -18.97 -19.86
N GLY A 22 -69.50 -18.70 -18.84
CA GLY A 22 -68.36 -19.54 -18.46
C GLY A 22 -67.11 -19.42 -19.33
N ALA A 23 -67.08 -18.51 -20.31
CA ALA A 23 -65.87 -18.23 -21.10
C ALA A 23 -65.07 -17.07 -20.52
N GLU A 24 -63.73 -17.18 -20.57
CA GLU A 24 -62.78 -16.18 -20.09
C GLU A 24 -62.01 -15.55 -21.27
N ILE A 25 -61.53 -14.32 -21.06
CA ILE A 25 -60.62 -13.67 -21.99
C ILE A 25 -59.21 -14.23 -21.77
N SER A 26 -58.51 -14.51 -22.87
CA SER A 26 -57.10 -14.88 -22.84
C SER A 26 -56.26 -13.81 -23.52
N VAL A 27 -55.17 -13.42 -22.85
CA VAL A 27 -54.22 -12.41 -23.33
C VAL A 27 -52.87 -13.08 -23.52
N THR A 28 -52.26 -12.91 -24.68
CA THR A 28 -50.98 -13.55 -25.01
C THR A 28 -50.04 -12.54 -25.66
N PRO A 29 -48.80 -12.39 -25.18
CA PRO A 29 -47.81 -11.55 -25.85
C PRO A 29 -47.48 -12.11 -27.25
N ALA A 30 -47.22 -11.22 -28.20
CA ALA A 30 -46.89 -11.59 -29.58
C ALA A 30 -45.47 -12.16 -29.74
N GLY A 31 -44.61 -11.99 -28.73
CA GLY A 31 -43.25 -12.50 -28.65
C GLY A 31 -42.85 -12.82 -27.22
N SER A 32 -41.59 -13.23 -27.04
CA SER A 32 -40.98 -13.38 -25.71
C SER A 32 -40.39 -12.03 -25.29
N TYR A 33 -40.93 -11.46 -24.21
CA TYR A 33 -40.48 -10.18 -23.66
C TYR A 33 -40.09 -10.41 -22.20
N GLU A 34 -38.79 -10.48 -21.90
CA GLU A 34 -38.30 -10.81 -20.54
C GLU A 34 -38.69 -9.76 -19.49
N TRP A 35 -38.93 -8.53 -19.93
CA TRP A 35 -39.36 -7.42 -19.08
C TRP A 35 -40.87 -7.37 -18.81
N VAL A 36 -41.66 -8.29 -19.39
CA VAL A 36 -43.07 -8.47 -19.06
C VAL A 36 -43.18 -9.53 -17.96
N LEU A 37 -43.41 -9.08 -16.73
CA LEU A 37 -43.42 -9.92 -15.53
C LEU A 37 -44.68 -10.77 -15.40
N GLY A 38 -45.80 -10.31 -15.98
CA GLY A 38 -47.05 -11.05 -15.96
C GLY A 38 -48.23 -10.32 -16.60
N THR A 39 -49.28 -11.08 -16.90
CA THR A 39 -50.57 -10.57 -17.36
C THR A 39 -51.70 -11.14 -16.51
N GLU A 40 -52.60 -10.28 -16.05
CA GLU A 40 -53.78 -10.68 -15.27
C GLU A 40 -55.04 -10.11 -15.92
N VAL A 41 -56.07 -10.95 -16.07
CA VAL A 41 -57.37 -10.55 -16.62
C VAL A 41 -58.35 -10.33 -15.47
N GLU A 42 -58.74 -9.08 -15.27
CA GLU A 42 -59.76 -8.64 -14.32
C GLU A 42 -61.13 -8.50 -15.04
N PRO A 43 -62.27 -8.41 -14.31
CA PRO A 43 -63.61 -8.36 -14.91
C PRO A 43 -63.89 -7.23 -15.93
N SER A 44 -63.08 -6.17 -15.92
CA SER A 44 -63.20 -5.06 -16.87
C SER A 44 -61.85 -4.48 -17.30
N ALA A 45 -60.75 -5.16 -16.99
CA ALA A 45 -59.41 -4.68 -17.31
C ALA A 45 -58.42 -5.83 -17.51
N ILE A 46 -57.35 -5.55 -18.24
CA ILE A 46 -56.18 -6.40 -18.36
C ILE A 46 -55.03 -5.65 -17.70
N ARG A 47 -54.42 -6.23 -16.67
CA ARG A 47 -53.21 -5.71 -16.02
C ARG A 47 -51.99 -6.38 -16.63
N VAL A 48 -51.00 -5.59 -16.98
CA VAL A 48 -49.68 -6.06 -17.43
C VAL A 48 -48.63 -5.47 -16.51
N SER A 49 -47.87 -6.33 -15.84
CA SER A 49 -46.80 -5.92 -14.93
C SER A 49 -45.47 -5.91 -15.66
N LEU A 50 -44.71 -4.82 -15.53
CA LEU A 50 -43.49 -4.56 -16.29
C LEU A 50 -42.30 -4.35 -15.35
N ALA A 51 -41.13 -4.87 -15.72
CA ALA A 51 -39.86 -4.54 -15.10
C ALA A 51 -39.40 -3.12 -15.50
N GLU A 52 -38.44 -2.57 -14.75
CA GLU A 52 -37.77 -1.33 -15.12
C GLU A 52 -37.07 -1.46 -16.49
N ASN A 53 -37.10 -0.39 -17.27
CA ASN A 53 -36.33 -0.24 -18.49
C ASN A 53 -35.05 0.51 -18.16
N GLU A 54 -33.94 -0.20 -18.07
CA GLU A 54 -32.62 0.37 -17.78
C GLU A 54 -31.87 0.82 -19.05
N THR A 55 -32.47 0.62 -20.23
CA THR A 55 -31.86 1.01 -21.51
C THR A 55 -32.30 2.40 -21.94
N THR A 56 -31.41 3.13 -22.62
CA THR A 56 -31.67 4.48 -23.14
C THR A 56 -32.66 4.53 -24.33
N ASP A 57 -33.02 3.36 -24.86
CA ASP A 57 -34.04 3.25 -25.91
C ASP A 57 -35.42 2.86 -25.32
N PRO A 58 -36.52 3.44 -25.83
CA PRO A 58 -37.85 2.96 -25.51
C PRO A 58 -38.07 1.57 -26.12
N ARG A 59 -38.86 0.74 -25.45
CA ARG A 59 -39.14 -0.64 -25.88
C ARG A 59 -40.64 -0.92 -25.98
N GLU A 60 -41.03 -1.84 -26.85
CA GLU A 60 -42.44 -2.14 -27.14
C GLU A 60 -42.79 -3.62 -27.02
N ALA A 61 -43.98 -3.91 -26.49
CA ALA A 61 -44.57 -5.24 -26.48
C ALA A 61 -46.00 -5.22 -27.02
N GLU A 62 -46.29 -6.08 -28.01
CA GLU A 62 -47.65 -6.29 -28.54
C GLU A 62 -48.30 -7.48 -27.83
N PHE A 63 -49.59 -7.34 -27.51
CA PHE A 63 -50.42 -8.36 -26.88
C PHE A 63 -51.67 -8.62 -27.72
N SER A 64 -52.00 -9.90 -27.93
CA SER A 64 -53.24 -10.32 -28.58
C SER A 64 -54.28 -10.74 -27.55
N VAL A 65 -55.52 -10.32 -27.76
CA VAL A 65 -56.67 -10.64 -26.90
C VAL A 65 -57.58 -11.60 -27.66
N THR A 66 -57.96 -12.69 -27.00
CA THR A 66 -58.81 -13.74 -27.58
C THR A 66 -59.99 -14.06 -26.66
N TYR A 67 -61.16 -14.26 -27.27
CA TYR A 67 -62.40 -14.67 -26.61
C TYR A 67 -63.23 -15.54 -27.56
N PRO A 68 -63.95 -16.57 -27.06
CA PRO A 68 -64.79 -17.41 -27.91
C PRO A 68 -65.82 -16.61 -28.72
N GLY A 69 -65.85 -16.84 -30.04
CA GLY A 69 -66.79 -16.18 -30.95
C GLY A 69 -66.30 -14.84 -31.52
N MET A 70 -65.09 -14.38 -31.17
CA MET A 70 -64.48 -13.23 -31.83
C MET A 70 -64.15 -13.54 -33.29
N THR A 71 -64.59 -12.66 -34.19
CA THR A 71 -64.28 -12.74 -35.64
C THR A 71 -63.19 -11.77 -36.08
N GLU A 72 -62.82 -10.81 -35.22
CA GLU A 72 -61.80 -9.80 -35.48
C GLU A 72 -60.61 -9.99 -34.54
N LYS A 73 -59.40 -9.74 -35.05
CA LYS A 73 -58.18 -9.72 -34.22
C LYS A 73 -58.19 -8.44 -33.38
N VAL A 74 -58.14 -8.58 -32.07
CA VAL A 74 -57.93 -7.46 -31.14
C VAL A 74 -56.55 -7.59 -30.53
N ALA A 75 -55.77 -6.51 -30.58
CA ALA A 75 -54.44 -6.44 -30.01
C ALA A 75 -54.20 -5.03 -29.44
N PHE A 76 -53.24 -4.93 -28.52
CA PHE A 76 -52.77 -3.66 -28.00
C PHE A 76 -51.25 -3.69 -27.83
N THR A 77 -50.63 -2.52 -27.91
CA THR A 77 -49.19 -2.34 -27.71
C THR A 77 -48.94 -1.48 -26.48
N ILE A 78 -47.98 -1.91 -25.67
CA ILE A 78 -47.40 -1.11 -24.60
C ILE A 78 -46.02 -0.64 -25.07
N THR A 79 -45.81 0.68 -25.06
CA THR A 79 -44.51 1.33 -25.27
C THR A 79 -44.02 1.78 -23.90
N GLN A 80 -42.88 1.25 -23.45
CA GLN A 80 -42.25 1.67 -22.20
C GLN A 80 -41.19 2.72 -22.51
N ASP A 81 -41.20 3.82 -21.74
CA ASP A 81 -40.23 4.91 -21.89
C ASP A 81 -38.79 4.41 -21.65
N ALA A 82 -37.81 5.10 -22.24
CA ALA A 82 -36.40 4.85 -22.02
C ALA A 82 -35.99 5.08 -20.57
N GLY A 83 -35.09 4.24 -20.07
CA GLY A 83 -34.36 4.43 -18.81
C GLY A 83 -33.49 5.68 -18.79
N PRO A 84 -33.04 6.11 -17.59
CA PRO A 84 -32.03 7.15 -17.50
C PRO A 84 -30.77 6.71 -18.24
N ALA A 85 -30.11 7.65 -18.93
CA ALA A 85 -28.78 7.39 -19.44
C ALA A 85 -27.84 7.14 -18.26
N VAL A 86 -27.16 5.98 -18.27
CA VAL A 86 -26.04 5.74 -17.36
C VAL A 86 -24.94 6.70 -17.78
N VAL A 87 -24.57 7.62 -16.90
CA VAL A 87 -23.45 8.53 -17.09
C VAL A 87 -22.34 8.01 -16.21
N TYR A 88 -21.25 7.60 -16.83
CA TYR A 88 -20.02 7.25 -16.12
C TYR A 88 -19.18 8.51 -15.92
N ASP A 89 -18.42 8.57 -14.84
CA ASP A 89 -17.45 9.64 -14.60
C ASP A 89 -16.34 9.59 -15.66
N TYR A 90 -15.96 8.38 -16.07
CA TYR A 90 -15.03 8.11 -17.15
C TYR A 90 -15.65 7.19 -18.21
N GLU A 91 -15.58 7.60 -19.47
CA GLU A 91 -16.04 6.81 -20.62
C GLU A 91 -14.98 6.84 -21.72
N TYR A 92 -14.38 5.68 -21.99
CA TYR A 92 -13.25 5.55 -22.92
C TYR A 92 -13.38 4.35 -23.85
N ASP A 93 -12.94 4.54 -25.09
CA ASP A 93 -12.70 3.47 -26.07
C ASP A 93 -11.19 3.44 -26.34
N MET A 94 -10.52 2.40 -25.81
CA MET A 94 -9.08 2.24 -25.80
C MET A 94 -8.61 1.52 -27.08
N PRO A 95 -7.69 2.12 -27.86
CA PRO A 95 -7.14 1.52 -29.06
C PRO A 95 -6.03 0.50 -28.82
N GLU A 96 -5.36 0.54 -27.67
CA GLU A 96 -4.15 -0.25 -27.41
C GLU A 96 -4.40 -1.36 -26.40
N PHE A 97 -3.69 -2.47 -26.59
CA PHE A 97 -3.76 -3.65 -25.74
C PHE A 97 -2.36 -4.20 -25.50
N TYR A 98 -2.11 -4.55 -24.24
CA TYR A 98 -0.90 -5.22 -23.80
C TYR A 98 -1.28 -6.26 -22.74
N MET A 99 -0.55 -7.37 -22.68
CA MET A 99 -0.84 -8.46 -21.75
C MET A 99 0.43 -9.21 -21.39
N GLU A 100 0.51 -9.62 -20.13
CA GLU A 100 1.41 -10.65 -19.64
C GLU A 100 0.60 -11.85 -19.13
N TYR A 101 1.13 -13.06 -19.34
CA TYR A 101 0.53 -14.30 -18.89
C TYR A 101 1.49 -15.00 -17.93
N TYR A 102 0.99 -15.32 -16.74
CA TYR A 102 1.74 -16.03 -15.72
C TYR A 102 1.04 -17.34 -15.40
N LYS A 103 1.79 -18.43 -15.48
CA LYS A 103 1.27 -19.77 -15.23
C LYS A 103 1.36 -20.12 -13.75
N ASN A 104 0.29 -20.65 -13.18
CA ASN A 104 0.23 -21.18 -11.81
C ASN A 104 0.81 -20.22 -10.74
N VAL A 105 0.43 -18.94 -10.78
CA VAL A 105 0.88 -17.93 -9.81
C VAL A 105 -0.18 -17.56 -8.77
N GLY A 106 -1.41 -18.06 -8.93
CA GLY A 106 -2.45 -17.91 -7.91
C GLY A 106 -2.20 -18.74 -6.66
N ASN A 107 -2.89 -18.41 -5.57
CA ASN A 107 -2.80 -19.08 -4.28
C ASN A 107 -3.12 -20.59 -4.36
N ASP A 108 -3.93 -21.01 -5.34
CA ASP A 108 -4.30 -22.41 -5.59
C ASP A 108 -3.91 -22.85 -7.03
N ASP A 109 -2.72 -22.42 -7.49
CA ASP A 109 -2.15 -22.69 -8.82
C ASP A 109 -2.94 -22.06 -10.00
N GLU A 110 -3.75 -21.03 -9.77
CA GLU A 110 -4.45 -20.35 -10.86
C GLU A 110 -3.48 -19.70 -11.86
N ASP A 111 -3.89 -19.68 -13.13
CA ASP A 111 -3.21 -18.91 -14.17
C ASP A 111 -3.65 -17.44 -14.06
N ASN A 112 -2.71 -16.51 -14.25
CA ASN A 112 -2.97 -15.08 -14.21
C ASN A 112 -2.76 -14.44 -15.59
N PHE A 113 -3.62 -13.47 -15.90
CA PHE A 113 -3.56 -12.62 -17.07
C PHE A 113 -3.53 -11.18 -16.60
N TYR A 114 -2.37 -10.54 -16.72
CA TYR A 114 -2.18 -9.14 -16.34
C TYR A 114 -2.38 -8.27 -17.58
N ILE A 115 -3.56 -7.65 -17.68
CA ILE A 115 -4.06 -7.05 -18.92
C ILE A 115 -4.06 -5.54 -18.82
N PHE A 116 -3.50 -4.88 -19.83
CA PHE A 116 -3.60 -3.45 -20.00
C PHE A 116 -4.39 -3.09 -21.25
N ILE A 117 -5.33 -2.17 -21.09
CA ILE A 117 -5.94 -1.43 -22.21
C ILE A 117 -5.67 0.06 -22.02
N SER A 118 -5.26 0.73 -23.09
CA SER A 118 -4.75 2.11 -22.98
C SER A 118 -5.00 2.96 -24.22
N ASP A 119 -4.86 4.28 -24.05
CA ASP A 119 -4.99 5.26 -25.13
C ASP A 119 -3.72 5.43 -25.97
N ILE A 120 -2.56 5.08 -25.41
CA ILE A 120 -1.26 5.04 -26.06
C ILE A 120 -0.56 3.69 -25.84
N PRO A 121 0.35 3.28 -26.75
CA PRO A 121 1.04 2.00 -26.60
C PRO A 121 1.93 1.96 -25.36
N MET A 122 2.15 0.77 -24.82
CA MET A 122 3.25 0.54 -23.88
C MET A 122 4.61 0.82 -24.54
N SER A 123 5.62 1.10 -23.73
CA SER A 123 7.00 1.18 -24.19
C SER A 123 7.49 -0.16 -24.75
N GLU A 124 8.61 -0.16 -25.48
CA GLU A 124 9.23 -1.40 -25.99
C GLU A 124 9.58 -2.40 -24.86
N SER A 125 9.72 -1.92 -23.62
CA SER A 125 10.03 -2.71 -22.43
C SER A 125 8.78 -3.09 -21.62
N GLY A 126 7.56 -2.87 -22.15
CA GLY A 126 6.31 -3.23 -21.46
C GLY A 126 5.81 -2.20 -20.45
N PHE A 127 6.56 -1.12 -20.19
CA PHE A 127 6.17 -0.12 -19.19
C PHE A 127 5.20 0.94 -19.74
N PRO A 128 4.32 1.48 -18.88
CA PRO A 128 3.49 2.64 -19.20
C PRO A 128 4.34 3.87 -19.51
N GLN A 129 3.84 4.73 -20.40
CA GLN A 129 4.51 5.93 -20.87
C GLN A 129 3.81 7.21 -20.39
N PRO A 130 4.57 8.27 -20.05
CA PRO A 130 3.99 9.57 -19.71
C PRO A 130 3.05 10.12 -20.78
N GLY A 131 1.96 10.74 -20.33
CA GLY A 131 0.87 11.27 -21.14
C GLY A 131 -0.25 10.26 -21.47
N GLY A 132 -0.24 9.06 -20.89
CA GLY A 132 -1.20 7.99 -21.18
C GLY A 132 -2.24 7.74 -20.09
N ILE A 133 -3.33 7.11 -20.49
CA ILE A 133 -4.40 6.57 -19.64
C ILE A 133 -4.42 5.06 -19.80
N TYR A 134 -4.44 4.35 -18.68
CA TYR A 134 -4.31 2.92 -18.63
C TYR A 134 -5.34 2.32 -17.68
N TYR A 135 -5.87 1.17 -18.07
CA TYR A 135 -6.70 0.33 -17.23
C TYR A 135 -6.04 -1.04 -17.15
N VAL A 136 -5.83 -1.51 -15.93
CA VAL A 136 -5.25 -2.81 -15.61
C VAL A 136 -6.34 -3.72 -15.11
N PHE A 137 -6.36 -4.94 -15.63
CA PHE A 137 -7.19 -6.02 -15.11
C PHE A 137 -6.31 -7.20 -14.75
N ASP A 138 -6.23 -7.48 -13.45
CA ASP A 138 -5.46 -8.57 -12.88
C ASP A 138 -6.32 -9.84 -12.82
N MET A 139 -6.42 -10.55 -13.94
CA MET A 139 -7.47 -11.55 -14.17
C MET A 139 -6.99 -12.98 -13.93
N TYR A 140 -7.66 -13.71 -13.04
CA TYR A 140 -7.33 -15.10 -12.74
C TYR A 140 -8.22 -16.11 -13.49
N ALA A 141 -7.63 -17.22 -13.90
CA ALA A 141 -8.30 -18.32 -14.59
C ALA A 141 -7.94 -19.66 -13.95
N ALA A 142 -8.64 -20.72 -14.36
CA ALA A 142 -8.34 -22.06 -13.88
C ALA A 142 -6.88 -22.45 -14.20
N PRO A 143 -6.24 -23.29 -13.37
CA PRO A 143 -4.90 -23.81 -13.65
C PRO A 143 -4.79 -24.44 -15.03
N ASP A 144 -3.62 -24.33 -15.67
CA ASP A 144 -3.34 -24.88 -17.00
C ASP A 144 -4.28 -24.40 -18.13
N THR A 145 -4.88 -23.22 -17.99
CA THR A 145 -5.67 -22.57 -19.06
C THR A 145 -4.80 -22.26 -20.28
N GLY A 146 -3.51 -21.97 -20.05
CA GLY A 146 -2.58 -21.54 -21.08
C GLY A 146 -2.81 -20.08 -21.48
N PRO A 147 -2.02 -19.52 -22.41
CA PRO A 147 -2.03 -18.09 -22.73
C PRO A 147 -3.22 -17.70 -23.64
N VAL A 148 -4.40 -18.29 -23.42
CA VAL A 148 -5.62 -17.96 -24.16
C VAL A 148 -6.62 -17.37 -23.17
N ILE A 149 -6.83 -16.06 -23.28
CA ILE A 149 -7.78 -15.30 -22.46
C ILE A 149 -9.16 -15.95 -22.56
N PRO A 150 -9.72 -16.48 -21.45
CA PRO A 150 -11.05 -17.06 -21.50
C PRO A 150 -12.10 -15.97 -21.68
N ALA A 151 -13.12 -16.26 -22.48
CA ALA A 151 -14.29 -15.39 -22.55
C ALA A 151 -15.16 -15.62 -21.30
N GLY A 152 -15.66 -14.54 -20.72
CA GLY A 152 -16.37 -14.61 -19.45
C GLY A 152 -16.72 -13.25 -18.89
N VAL A 153 -17.36 -13.27 -17.73
CA VAL A 153 -17.58 -12.08 -16.90
C VAL A 153 -16.77 -12.28 -15.64
N TYR A 154 -15.88 -11.33 -15.38
CA TYR A 154 -14.90 -11.36 -14.31
C TYR A 154 -15.24 -10.23 -13.33
N PRO A 155 -15.91 -10.55 -12.19
CA PRO A 155 -16.18 -9.56 -11.17
C PRO A 155 -14.87 -9.09 -10.52
N ILE A 156 -14.85 -7.83 -10.10
CA ILE A 156 -13.78 -7.26 -9.28
C ILE A 156 -13.83 -7.91 -7.89
N ASP A 157 -12.69 -8.42 -7.43
CA ASP A 157 -12.46 -9.03 -6.13
C ASP A 157 -11.33 -8.27 -5.40
N PRO A 158 -11.66 -7.29 -4.55
CA PRO A 158 -10.65 -6.47 -3.88
C PRO A 158 -9.98 -7.18 -2.68
N SER A 159 -10.31 -8.45 -2.38
CA SER A 159 -9.82 -9.13 -1.19
C SER A 159 -8.44 -9.78 -1.35
N GLY A 160 -7.74 -9.53 -2.45
CA GLY A 160 -6.48 -10.21 -2.79
C GLY A 160 -6.63 -11.70 -3.10
N SER A 161 -7.86 -12.16 -3.33
CA SER A 161 -8.15 -13.54 -3.71
C SER A 161 -7.76 -13.78 -5.17
N THR A 162 -7.17 -14.94 -5.43
CA THR A 162 -6.75 -15.37 -6.78
C THR A 162 -7.78 -16.30 -7.45
N ALA A 163 -9.02 -16.27 -6.95
CA ALA A 163 -10.05 -17.21 -7.37
C ALA A 163 -10.28 -17.18 -8.89
N ALA A 164 -10.21 -18.35 -9.53
CA ALA A 164 -10.43 -18.46 -10.97
C ALA A 164 -11.76 -17.82 -11.39
N GLY A 165 -11.71 -16.93 -12.38
CA GLY A 165 -12.87 -16.23 -12.92
C GLY A 165 -13.12 -14.85 -12.31
N THR A 166 -12.17 -14.26 -11.58
CA THR A 166 -12.25 -12.90 -11.04
C THR A 166 -11.14 -12.00 -11.57
N CYS A 167 -11.28 -10.70 -11.33
CA CYS A 167 -10.22 -9.71 -11.43
C CYS A 167 -9.83 -9.29 -10.00
N ALA A 168 -8.58 -9.52 -9.59
CA ALA A 168 -8.12 -9.37 -8.22
C ALA A 168 -7.77 -7.91 -7.86
N GLN A 169 -7.27 -7.72 -6.63
CA GLN A 169 -7.08 -6.40 -5.98
C GLN A 169 -6.18 -5.43 -6.74
N TYR A 170 -5.31 -5.91 -7.64
CA TYR A 170 -4.41 -5.07 -8.44
C TYR A 170 -5.04 -4.61 -9.77
N SER A 171 -6.36 -4.78 -9.93
CA SER A 171 -7.08 -4.19 -11.05
C SER A 171 -7.33 -2.70 -10.79
N GLU A 172 -6.83 -1.84 -11.66
CA GLU A 172 -6.72 -0.41 -11.39
C GLU A 172 -6.87 0.48 -12.61
N TYR A 173 -7.12 1.75 -12.34
CA TYR A 173 -7.03 2.86 -13.28
C TYR A 173 -5.81 3.70 -12.91
N TYR A 174 -4.99 4.04 -13.90
CA TYR A 174 -4.01 5.10 -13.71
C TYR A 174 -3.85 5.99 -14.94
N LYS A 175 -3.65 7.28 -14.66
CA LYS A 175 -3.36 8.32 -15.64
C LYS A 175 -1.96 8.83 -15.32
N TYR A 176 -1.04 8.52 -16.21
CA TYR A 176 0.37 8.74 -15.99
C TYR A 176 0.82 10.00 -16.74
N HIS A 177 0.94 11.12 -16.05
CA HIS A 177 1.34 12.41 -16.61
C HIS A 177 2.86 12.52 -16.78
N SER A 178 3.66 12.12 -15.78
CA SER A 178 5.12 12.21 -15.82
C SER A 178 5.83 11.12 -15.00
N ASP A 179 7.12 10.89 -15.30
CA ASP A 179 7.97 9.94 -14.57
C ASP A 179 8.30 10.34 -13.13
N ASN A 180 7.83 11.52 -12.69
CA ASN A 180 7.91 11.90 -11.29
C ASN A 180 6.70 11.32 -10.56
N TYR A 181 6.89 10.28 -9.75
CA TYR A 181 5.80 9.61 -9.03
C TYR A 181 5.00 10.59 -8.15
N ASP A 182 5.66 11.59 -7.58
CA ASP A 182 5.05 12.64 -6.74
C ASP A 182 4.34 13.76 -7.55
N ASP A 183 4.22 13.64 -8.87
CA ASP A 183 3.47 14.60 -9.67
C ASP A 183 1.98 14.52 -9.33
N PRO A 184 1.36 15.59 -8.80
CA PRO A 184 -0.06 15.56 -8.42
C PRO A 184 -1.01 15.43 -9.63
N GLU A 185 -0.50 15.52 -10.86
CA GLU A 185 -1.27 15.22 -12.08
C GLU A 185 -1.27 13.73 -12.46
N ASN A 186 -0.42 12.90 -11.82
CA ASN A 186 -0.58 11.46 -11.85
C ASN A 186 -1.80 11.08 -11.00
N GLU A 187 -2.67 10.23 -11.55
CA GLU A 187 -3.84 9.71 -10.84
C GLU A 187 -3.75 8.18 -10.85
N GLU A 188 -3.99 7.53 -9.72
CA GLU A 188 -4.00 6.07 -9.56
C GLU A 188 -5.15 5.72 -8.60
N SER A 189 -5.93 4.68 -8.93
CA SER A 189 -7.07 4.23 -8.11
C SER A 189 -7.42 2.78 -8.40
N PHE A 190 -7.68 2.01 -7.36
CA PHE A 190 -8.01 0.59 -7.48
C PHE A 190 -9.51 0.38 -7.67
N PHE A 191 -9.90 -0.63 -8.44
CA PHE A 191 -11.30 -1.00 -8.58
C PHE A 191 -11.77 -1.78 -7.36
N VAL A 192 -12.95 -1.43 -6.85
CA VAL A 192 -13.56 -2.06 -5.66
C VAL A 192 -14.90 -2.75 -5.95
N ASP A 193 -15.50 -2.47 -7.11
CA ASP A 193 -16.77 -3.08 -7.53
C ASP A 193 -16.90 -3.09 -9.06
N GLY A 194 -17.84 -3.90 -9.56
CA GLY A 194 -18.16 -4.04 -10.98
C GLY A 194 -17.53 -5.29 -11.60
N ALA A 195 -17.40 -5.28 -12.93
CA ALA A 195 -16.87 -6.42 -13.67
C ALA A 195 -16.28 -6.04 -15.02
N LEU A 196 -15.32 -6.85 -15.46
CA LEU A 196 -14.85 -6.93 -16.83
C LEU A 196 -15.63 -8.03 -17.58
N THR A 197 -16.19 -7.70 -18.74
CA THR A 197 -16.76 -8.68 -19.68
C THR A 197 -15.81 -8.88 -20.85
N VAL A 198 -15.35 -10.11 -21.04
CA VAL A 198 -14.51 -10.51 -22.17
C VAL A 198 -15.33 -11.34 -23.14
N THR A 199 -15.43 -10.88 -24.38
CA THR A 199 -16.01 -11.65 -25.49
C THR A 199 -14.99 -11.86 -26.61
N LYS A 200 -15.16 -12.93 -27.38
CA LYS A 200 -14.24 -13.32 -28.44
C LYS A 200 -15.00 -13.73 -29.70
N ASP A 201 -14.65 -13.14 -30.84
CA ASP A 201 -15.09 -13.55 -32.17
C ASP A 201 -13.88 -13.82 -33.06
N GLY A 202 -13.55 -15.09 -33.27
CA GLY A 202 -12.31 -15.49 -33.93
C GLY A 202 -11.07 -15.06 -33.13
N ASP A 203 -10.23 -14.22 -33.73
CA ASP A 203 -9.00 -13.68 -33.11
C ASP A 203 -9.20 -12.28 -32.51
N ILE A 204 -10.41 -11.72 -32.58
CA ILE A 204 -10.74 -10.41 -32.04
C ILE A 204 -11.41 -10.59 -30.68
N TYR A 205 -10.88 -9.86 -29.70
CA TYR A 205 -11.45 -9.75 -28.37
C TYR A 205 -12.14 -8.41 -28.21
N THR A 206 -13.22 -8.41 -27.43
CA THR A 206 -13.84 -7.20 -26.89
C THR A 206 -13.84 -7.30 -25.37
N PHE A 207 -13.22 -6.30 -24.76
CA PHE A 207 -13.21 -6.05 -23.32
C PHE A 207 -14.19 -4.90 -23.08
N ASP A 208 -15.21 -5.13 -22.26
CA ASP A 208 -16.22 -4.14 -21.82
C ASP A 208 -16.23 -4.18 -20.30
N ALA A 209 -15.59 -3.19 -19.67
CA ALA A 209 -15.53 -3.09 -18.21
C ALA A 209 -16.42 -1.96 -17.72
N LYS A 210 -17.22 -2.29 -16.70
CA LYS A 210 -18.08 -1.37 -15.96
C LYS A 210 -17.75 -1.53 -14.49
N VAL A 211 -16.96 -0.59 -13.97
CA VAL A 211 -16.31 -0.71 -12.65
C VAL A 211 -16.42 0.57 -11.85
N THR A 212 -16.26 0.46 -10.54
CA THR A 212 -16.20 1.59 -9.60
C THR A 212 -14.87 1.55 -8.87
N ASP A 213 -14.18 2.70 -8.78
CA ASP A 213 -12.91 2.83 -8.07
C ASP A 213 -13.09 3.10 -6.55
N ASP A 214 -12.00 3.04 -5.79
CA ASP A 214 -11.95 3.30 -4.35
C ASP A 214 -12.30 4.75 -3.95
N ARG A 215 -12.31 5.69 -4.91
CA ARG A 215 -12.81 7.06 -4.75
C ARG A 215 -14.33 7.16 -4.97
N GLY A 216 -14.97 6.07 -5.40
CA GLY A 216 -16.39 5.99 -5.72
C GLY A 216 -16.77 6.54 -7.10
N LEU A 217 -15.78 6.71 -7.99
CA LEU A 217 -16.00 7.14 -9.37
C LEU A 217 -16.28 5.93 -10.27
N THR A 218 -17.15 6.12 -11.26
CA THR A 218 -17.64 5.08 -12.15
C THR A 218 -16.97 5.14 -13.53
N HIS A 219 -16.59 3.98 -14.05
CA HIS A 219 -15.86 3.85 -15.30
C HIS A 219 -16.58 2.90 -16.25
N HIS A 220 -16.64 3.30 -17.53
CA HIS A 220 -16.97 2.42 -18.64
C HIS A 220 -15.85 2.50 -19.66
N VAL A 221 -15.09 1.42 -19.78
CA VAL A 221 -13.96 1.35 -20.69
C VAL A 221 -14.12 0.15 -21.62
N THR A 222 -13.89 0.38 -22.90
CA THR A 222 -13.93 -0.66 -23.92
C THR A 222 -12.62 -0.78 -24.65
N TYR A 223 -12.27 -1.99 -25.06
CA TYR A 223 -11.26 -2.25 -26.09
C TYR A 223 -11.84 -3.27 -27.06
N THR A 224 -11.62 -3.09 -28.36
CA THR A 224 -11.93 -4.12 -29.37
C THR A 224 -10.80 -4.25 -30.37
N GLY A 225 -10.16 -5.42 -30.39
CA GLY A 225 -9.02 -5.66 -31.26
C GLY A 225 -8.37 -7.02 -31.02
N PRO A 226 -7.23 -7.27 -31.67
CA PRO A 226 -6.46 -8.50 -31.46
C PRO A 226 -5.75 -8.47 -30.10
N ALA A 227 -5.96 -9.50 -29.28
CA ALA A 227 -5.13 -9.72 -28.09
C ALA A 227 -3.86 -10.47 -28.50
N THR A 228 -2.75 -9.74 -28.65
CA THR A 228 -1.46 -10.36 -28.95
C THR A 228 -0.80 -10.73 -27.64
N ILE A 229 -0.49 -12.02 -27.50
CA ILE A 229 0.28 -12.54 -26.38
C ILE A 229 1.72 -12.12 -26.63
N ILE A 230 2.29 -11.34 -25.73
CA ILE A 230 3.74 -11.33 -25.58
C ILE A 230 4.00 -12.58 -24.75
N GLU A 231 4.45 -13.66 -25.43
CA GLU A 231 4.95 -14.83 -24.69
C GLU A 231 5.99 -14.31 -23.70
N GLU A 232 5.90 -14.82 -22.46
CA GLU A 232 6.83 -14.65 -21.35
C GLU A 232 8.05 -13.83 -21.80
N PRO A 233 8.17 -12.53 -21.43
CA PRO A 233 9.44 -11.84 -21.68
C PRO A 233 10.51 -12.82 -21.21
N GLU A 234 11.42 -13.22 -22.13
CA GLU A 234 12.44 -14.24 -21.79
C GLU A 234 12.92 -13.89 -20.40
N PRO A 235 12.72 -14.78 -19.40
CA PRO A 235 12.83 -14.41 -18.01
C PRO A 235 14.13 -13.62 -17.88
N ASP A 236 14.02 -12.34 -17.51
CA ASP A 236 15.20 -11.55 -17.20
C ASP A 236 15.93 -12.41 -16.17
N PRO A 237 17.12 -12.95 -16.50
CA PRO A 237 17.51 -14.32 -16.16
C PRO A 237 17.16 -14.59 -14.72
N GLY A 238 16.03 -15.28 -14.53
CA GLY A 238 15.51 -15.59 -13.21
C GLY A 238 16.67 -16.19 -12.43
N TYR A 239 16.78 -15.81 -11.16
CA TYR A 239 17.87 -16.28 -10.33
C TYR A 239 17.95 -17.81 -10.41
N ALA A 240 19.11 -18.35 -10.78
CA ALA A 240 19.24 -19.79 -10.94
C ALA A 240 18.91 -20.48 -9.61
N PRO A 241 18.20 -21.62 -9.60
CA PRO A 241 17.76 -22.20 -8.33
C PRO A 241 18.94 -22.72 -7.51
N ILE A 242 18.79 -22.74 -6.19
CA ILE A 242 19.67 -23.51 -5.31
C ILE A 242 19.34 -25.00 -5.50
N GLU A 243 20.26 -25.76 -6.08
CA GLU A 243 20.05 -27.19 -6.38
C GLU A 243 20.60 -28.15 -5.31
N GLU A 244 21.41 -27.65 -4.37
CA GLU A 244 22.11 -28.46 -3.37
C GLU A 244 21.88 -27.89 -1.96
N PRO A 245 21.81 -28.74 -0.90
CA PRO A 245 21.58 -28.27 0.46
C PRO A 245 22.59 -27.22 0.92
N VAL A 246 22.09 -26.18 1.59
CA VAL A 246 22.91 -25.09 2.15
C VAL A 246 22.76 -25.06 3.67
N ASP A 247 23.86 -25.38 4.35
CA ASP A 247 23.95 -25.32 5.81
C ASP A 247 24.98 -24.24 6.21
N PHE A 248 24.56 -23.23 6.97
CA PHE A 248 25.44 -22.14 7.39
C PHE A 248 25.17 -21.67 8.82
N THR A 249 26.17 -21.01 9.41
CA THR A 249 26.05 -20.29 10.68
C THR A 249 26.21 -18.82 10.40
N ALA A 250 25.13 -18.06 10.61
CA ALA A 250 25.12 -16.63 10.39
C ALA A 250 25.99 -15.91 11.42
N SER A 251 26.84 -14.99 10.94
CA SER A 251 27.63 -14.07 11.75
C SER A 251 26.89 -12.75 11.98
N LEU A 252 25.95 -12.42 11.09
CA LEU A 252 25.14 -11.20 11.13
C LEU A 252 23.66 -11.54 11.01
N ALA A 253 22.83 -10.76 11.71
CA ALA A 253 21.39 -10.84 11.62
C ALA A 253 20.76 -9.44 11.73
N SER A 254 19.60 -9.26 11.12
CA SER A 254 18.75 -8.07 11.26
C SER A 254 17.28 -8.49 11.36
N ALA A 255 16.47 -7.63 11.97
CA ALA A 255 15.02 -7.77 12.05
C ALA A 255 14.41 -6.38 11.86
N LEU A 256 13.53 -6.24 10.86
CA LEU A 256 12.95 -4.97 10.43
C LEU A 256 11.45 -5.04 10.62
N TYR A 257 10.89 -4.08 11.34
CA TYR A 257 9.46 -3.88 11.38
C TYR A 257 8.94 -3.47 10.00
N VAL A 258 7.79 -4.04 9.61
CA VAL A 258 7.09 -3.72 8.36
C VAL A 258 5.76 -3.06 8.68
N GLU A 259 4.89 -3.76 9.39
CA GLU A 259 3.53 -3.31 9.76
C GLU A 259 2.98 -4.11 10.95
N ASP A 260 1.85 -3.70 11.52
CA ASP A 260 1.13 -4.41 12.59
C ASP A 260 -0.39 -4.24 12.54
N ASN A 261 -1.10 -5.11 13.27
CA ASN A 261 -2.53 -5.01 13.54
C ASN A 261 -2.87 -4.91 15.04
N ALA A 262 -1.95 -4.35 15.83
CA ALA A 262 -1.89 -4.27 17.30
C ALA A 262 -1.72 -5.59 18.06
N GLU A 263 -2.01 -6.75 17.48
CA GLU A 263 -1.79 -8.07 18.10
C GLU A 263 -0.55 -8.77 17.52
N VAL A 264 -0.33 -8.61 16.21
CA VAL A 264 0.75 -9.25 15.44
C VAL A 264 1.50 -8.17 14.68
N MET A 265 2.83 -8.25 14.67
CA MET A 265 3.70 -7.47 13.81
C MET A 265 4.33 -8.34 12.73
N ALA A 266 4.40 -7.80 11.51
CA ALA A 266 5.16 -8.34 10.40
C ALA A 266 6.61 -7.82 10.49
N VAL A 267 7.55 -8.76 10.40
CA VAL A 267 8.98 -8.50 10.56
C VAL A 267 9.75 -9.21 9.46
N THR A 268 10.51 -8.45 8.66
CA THR A 268 11.50 -9.05 7.75
C THR A 268 12.79 -9.30 8.52
N MET A 269 13.14 -10.58 8.69
CA MET A 269 14.37 -11.03 9.32
C MET A 269 15.38 -11.44 8.26
N GLN A 270 16.65 -11.09 8.47
CA GLN A 270 17.72 -11.52 7.59
C GLN A 270 18.89 -12.11 8.38
N PHE A 271 19.50 -13.16 7.82
CA PHE A 271 20.64 -13.86 8.40
C PHE A 271 21.70 -14.12 7.34
N THR A 272 22.97 -13.87 7.66
CA THR A 272 24.05 -14.09 6.69
C THR A 272 25.37 -14.49 7.34
N ASP A 273 26.14 -15.31 6.63
CA ASP A 273 27.54 -15.64 6.92
C ASP A 273 28.53 -14.79 6.11
N MET A 274 28.06 -13.85 5.29
CA MET A 274 28.91 -12.94 4.54
C MET A 274 29.45 -11.82 5.45
N GLU A 275 30.67 -11.39 5.15
CA GLU A 275 31.30 -10.23 5.80
C GLU A 275 30.72 -8.93 5.24
N VAL A 276 30.89 -7.84 5.99
CA VAL A 276 30.50 -6.48 5.56
C VAL A 276 31.74 -5.67 5.23
N ASP A 277 31.74 -4.97 4.09
CA ASP A 277 32.84 -4.07 3.72
C ASP A 277 32.77 -2.71 4.44
N SER A 278 33.79 -1.87 4.22
CA SER A 278 33.84 -0.51 4.79
C SER A 278 32.75 0.44 4.27
N GLU A 279 31.99 0.05 3.25
CA GLU A 279 30.85 0.79 2.71
C GLU A 279 29.50 0.27 3.25
N GLY A 280 29.50 -0.82 4.03
CA GLY A 280 28.28 -1.43 4.59
C GLY A 280 27.63 -2.48 3.69
N TYR A 281 28.27 -2.89 2.60
CA TYR A 281 27.73 -3.92 1.72
C TYR A 281 28.20 -5.31 2.15
N LEU A 282 27.33 -6.30 2.00
CA LEU A 282 27.74 -7.69 2.12
C LEU A 282 28.74 -8.04 1.02
N VAL A 283 29.75 -8.82 1.41
CA VAL A 283 30.86 -9.27 0.57
C VAL A 283 30.73 -10.77 0.36
N PRO A 284 30.25 -11.21 -0.81
CA PRO A 284 30.25 -12.62 -1.19
C PRO A 284 31.68 -13.23 -1.20
N PRO A 285 31.84 -14.56 -1.11
CA PRO A 285 30.80 -15.59 -1.15
C PRO A 285 30.09 -15.80 0.19
N GLY A 286 28.90 -16.41 0.14
CA GLY A 286 28.12 -16.80 1.32
C GLY A 286 26.64 -16.93 1.00
N THR A 287 25.81 -16.89 2.05
CA THR A 287 24.36 -17.00 2.00
C THR A 287 23.72 -15.79 2.68
N LEU A 288 22.67 -15.23 2.08
CA LEU A 288 21.74 -14.31 2.71
C LEU A 288 20.38 -15.00 2.75
N LEU A 289 19.88 -15.29 3.95
CA LEU A 289 18.53 -15.81 4.17
C LEU A 289 17.63 -14.63 4.57
N THR A 290 16.56 -14.41 3.83
CA THR A 290 15.49 -13.45 4.13
C THR A 290 14.23 -14.23 4.51
N LEU A 291 13.62 -13.87 5.64
CA LEU A 291 12.39 -14.49 6.14
C LEU A 291 11.39 -13.39 6.47
N ASP A 292 10.16 -13.51 5.98
CA ASP A 292 9.05 -12.67 6.40
C ASP A 292 8.27 -13.38 7.49
N VAL A 293 8.28 -12.80 8.69
CA VAL A 293 7.90 -13.46 9.95
C VAL A 293 6.79 -12.68 10.63
N TYR A 294 5.76 -13.37 11.09
CA TYR A 294 4.66 -12.80 11.87
C TYR A 294 4.83 -13.21 13.33
N MET A 295 4.96 -12.23 14.22
CA MET A 295 5.16 -12.48 15.65
C MET A 295 4.26 -11.59 16.50
N PRO A 296 3.97 -11.98 17.76
CA PRO A 296 3.23 -11.12 18.67
C PRO A 296 3.83 -9.72 18.72
N TYR A 297 2.97 -8.70 18.66
CA TYR A 297 3.38 -7.31 18.73
C TYR A 297 4.08 -7.03 20.07
N ASP A 298 5.30 -6.50 20.01
CA ASP A 298 6.03 -5.98 21.18
C ASP A 298 6.48 -4.55 20.88
N PRO A 299 5.91 -3.53 21.56
CA PRO A 299 6.26 -2.12 21.32
C PRO A 299 7.70 -1.79 21.69
N LYS A 300 8.42 -2.69 22.38
CA LYS A 300 9.84 -2.53 22.74
C LYS A 300 10.78 -3.24 21.78
N GLY A 301 10.26 -3.83 20.69
CA GLY A 301 11.06 -4.49 19.67
C GLY A 301 11.84 -5.72 20.13
N ASN A 302 11.36 -6.40 21.18
CA ASN A 302 11.89 -7.72 21.52
C ASN A 302 11.33 -8.76 20.55
N LEU A 303 12.11 -9.81 20.30
CA LEU A 303 11.65 -10.94 19.51
C LEU A 303 10.84 -11.89 20.40
N SER A 304 9.74 -12.39 19.87
CA SER A 304 8.98 -13.44 20.56
C SER A 304 9.66 -14.80 20.39
N ALA A 305 10.12 -15.38 21.50
CA ALA A 305 10.66 -16.74 21.50
C ALA A 305 9.56 -17.76 21.18
N GLY A 306 9.88 -18.76 20.35
CA GLY A 306 8.91 -19.74 19.87
C GLY A 306 9.37 -20.47 18.61
N THR A 307 8.51 -21.35 18.11
CA THR A 307 8.73 -22.04 16.84
C THR A 307 7.79 -21.44 15.80
N TYR A 308 8.38 -20.96 14.72
CA TYR A 308 7.72 -20.37 13.58
C TYR A 308 7.65 -21.38 12.44
N HIS A 309 6.53 -21.42 11.73
CA HIS A 309 6.31 -22.33 10.61
C HIS A 309 5.95 -21.56 9.34
N VAL A 310 6.38 -22.07 8.19
CA VAL A 310 5.90 -21.52 6.90
C VAL A 310 4.40 -21.84 6.79
N ASP A 311 3.59 -20.79 6.87
CA ASP A 311 2.13 -20.85 6.90
C ASP A 311 1.60 -19.44 6.58
N ASN A 312 1.00 -19.25 5.40
CA ASN A 312 0.62 -17.94 4.85
C ASN A 312 -0.62 -17.32 5.53
N THR A 313 -0.88 -17.65 6.79
CA THR A 313 -2.05 -17.20 7.57
C THR A 313 -1.86 -15.81 8.17
N LEU A 314 -0.62 -15.28 8.19
CA LEU A 314 -0.25 -14.02 8.82
C LEU A 314 -0.50 -13.99 10.35
N GLU A 315 -0.76 -15.15 10.96
CA GLU A 315 -0.93 -15.29 12.41
C GLU A 315 0.42 -15.24 13.15
N ALA A 316 0.41 -14.92 14.44
CA ALA A 316 1.61 -15.00 15.26
C ALA A 316 2.25 -16.40 15.19
N PHE A 317 3.58 -16.44 15.12
CA PHE A 317 4.40 -17.65 14.97
C PHE A 317 4.32 -18.31 13.59
N THR A 318 4.08 -17.54 12.53
CA THR A 318 4.15 -18.02 11.15
C THR A 318 5.16 -17.24 10.30
N MET A 319 5.43 -17.75 9.10
CA MET A 319 6.28 -17.14 8.09
C MET A 319 5.61 -17.24 6.72
N SER A 320 5.74 -16.22 5.88
CA SER A 320 5.29 -16.28 4.49
C SER A 320 6.18 -17.20 3.66
N SER A 321 5.59 -17.96 2.74
CA SER A 321 6.32 -18.65 1.69
C SER A 321 6.96 -17.66 0.73
N GLY A 322 8.10 -18.02 0.14
CA GLY A 322 8.70 -17.26 -0.94
C GLY A 322 8.12 -17.61 -2.31
N MET A 323 8.16 -16.64 -3.22
CA MET A 323 7.84 -16.82 -4.63
C MET A 323 8.63 -15.85 -5.50
N ASP A 324 8.64 -16.10 -6.81
CA ASP A 324 9.06 -15.10 -7.80
C ASP A 324 7.86 -14.20 -8.12
N PHE A 325 8.05 -12.89 -8.04
CA PHE A 325 7.09 -11.90 -8.44
C PHE A 325 7.77 -10.87 -9.34
N LEU A 326 7.36 -10.84 -10.61
CA LEU A 326 7.92 -9.96 -11.64
C LEU A 326 9.46 -10.05 -11.77
N GLY A 327 10.04 -11.26 -11.59
CA GLY A 327 11.47 -11.49 -11.66
C GLY A 327 12.25 -11.15 -10.38
N TYR A 328 11.54 -10.83 -9.29
CA TYR A 328 12.14 -10.56 -7.98
C TYR A 328 11.66 -11.58 -6.94
N PRO A 329 12.56 -12.08 -6.08
CA PRO A 329 12.14 -12.90 -4.95
C PRO A 329 11.40 -12.04 -3.92
N VAL A 330 10.19 -12.46 -3.57
CA VAL A 330 9.36 -11.89 -2.50
C VAL A 330 9.02 -12.96 -1.47
N GLY A 331 8.64 -12.54 -0.26
CA GLY A 331 8.40 -13.47 0.86
C GLY A 331 9.71 -14.00 1.47
N SER A 332 9.71 -15.27 1.89
CA SER A 332 10.89 -15.92 2.47
C SER A 332 11.75 -16.62 1.41
N TYR A 333 13.03 -16.27 1.29
CA TYR A 333 13.95 -16.84 0.30
C TYR A 333 15.40 -16.83 0.78
N ALA A 334 16.24 -17.65 0.16
CA ALA A 334 17.69 -17.64 0.35
C ALA A 334 18.40 -17.23 -0.95
N SER A 335 19.31 -16.27 -0.88
CA SER A 335 20.27 -15.95 -1.93
C SER A 335 21.63 -16.54 -1.57
N TYR A 336 22.13 -17.45 -2.39
CA TYR A 336 23.40 -18.16 -2.20
C TYR A 336 24.39 -17.82 -3.31
N LEU A 337 25.56 -17.31 -2.91
CA LEU A 337 26.66 -16.95 -3.81
C LEU A 337 27.88 -17.84 -3.55
N PRO A 338 27.89 -19.10 -4.03
CA PRO A 338 28.94 -20.08 -3.70
C PRO A 338 30.35 -19.66 -4.14
N ASP A 339 30.44 -18.95 -5.27
CA ASP A 339 31.70 -18.48 -5.86
C ASP A 339 31.87 -16.96 -5.75
N GLY A 340 30.88 -16.26 -5.17
CA GLY A 340 30.82 -14.81 -5.05
C GLY A 340 30.40 -14.06 -6.32
N TYR A 341 30.05 -14.77 -7.39
CA TYR A 341 29.68 -14.20 -8.69
C TYR A 341 28.33 -14.69 -9.20
N THR A 342 28.04 -15.97 -8.97
CA THR A 342 26.81 -16.64 -9.40
C THR A 342 25.84 -16.57 -8.25
N GLU A 343 24.73 -15.87 -8.46
CA GLU A 343 23.64 -15.81 -7.49
C GLU A 343 22.65 -16.93 -7.78
N LEU A 344 22.43 -17.75 -6.76
CA LEU A 344 21.42 -18.78 -6.75
C LEU A 344 20.32 -18.41 -5.75
N THR A 345 19.06 -18.62 -6.10
CA THR A 345 17.92 -18.31 -5.21
C THR A 345 17.14 -19.57 -4.87
N GLY A 346 16.71 -19.67 -3.61
CA GLY A 346 15.80 -20.72 -3.16
C GLY A 346 14.61 -20.11 -2.44
N HIS A 347 13.43 -20.18 -3.04
CA HIS A 347 12.19 -19.71 -2.41
C HIS A 347 11.76 -20.70 -1.34
N ILE A 348 11.61 -20.25 -0.09
CA ILE A 348 11.26 -21.10 1.05
C ILE A 348 9.77 -21.37 1.05
N VAL A 349 9.35 -22.64 0.95
CA VAL A 349 7.93 -23.03 0.90
C VAL A 349 7.50 -23.91 2.07
N ALA A 350 8.45 -24.42 2.86
CA ALA A 350 8.16 -25.24 4.04
C ALA A 350 9.29 -25.17 5.08
N GLY A 351 9.00 -25.70 6.27
CA GLY A 351 9.97 -25.85 7.35
C GLY A 351 9.66 -24.99 8.57
N SER A 352 10.67 -24.76 9.40
CA SER A 352 10.51 -24.03 10.66
C SER A 352 11.75 -23.23 11.07
N MET A 353 11.51 -22.17 11.85
CA MET A 353 12.52 -21.42 12.56
C MET A 353 12.23 -21.46 14.07
N GLU A 354 13.21 -21.80 14.90
CA GLU A 354 13.12 -21.77 16.36
C GLU A 354 13.91 -20.58 16.90
N ILE A 355 13.25 -19.71 17.67
CA ILE A 355 13.87 -18.59 18.38
C ILE A 355 13.86 -18.89 19.88
N THR A 356 15.03 -18.87 20.50
CA THR A 356 15.21 -19.04 21.96
C THR A 356 15.89 -17.81 22.54
N GLU A 357 15.35 -17.26 23.63
CA GLU A 357 16.01 -16.18 24.37
C GLU A 357 17.23 -16.72 25.14
N ASN A 358 18.35 -16.01 25.04
CA ASN A 358 19.56 -16.32 25.77
C ASN A 358 19.53 -15.71 27.18
N SER A 359 20.46 -16.14 28.04
CA SER A 359 20.57 -15.58 29.40
C SER A 359 20.96 -14.10 29.44
N ALA A 360 21.48 -13.55 28.34
CA ALA A 360 21.77 -12.13 28.20
C ALA A 360 20.54 -11.44 27.58
N PRO A 361 19.98 -10.39 28.22
CA PRO A 361 18.84 -9.65 27.66
C PRO A 361 19.10 -9.15 26.24
N GLY A 362 18.09 -9.23 25.38
CA GLY A 362 18.19 -8.81 23.97
C GLY A 362 19.07 -9.73 23.11
N SER A 363 19.48 -10.89 23.62
CA SER A 363 20.21 -11.91 22.86
C SER A 363 19.37 -13.14 22.62
N TYR A 364 19.45 -13.68 21.41
CA TYR A 364 18.67 -14.82 20.96
C TYR A 364 19.54 -15.84 20.24
N THR A 365 19.11 -17.10 20.29
CA THR A 365 19.57 -18.17 19.40
C THR A 365 18.45 -18.47 18.42
N VAL A 366 18.77 -18.45 17.13
CA VAL A 366 17.84 -18.77 16.03
C VAL A 366 18.35 -20.01 15.31
N VAL A 367 17.47 -20.98 15.07
CA VAL A 367 17.76 -22.21 14.33
C VAL A 367 16.71 -22.42 13.26
N CYS A 368 17.12 -22.44 11.99
CA CYS A 368 16.23 -22.67 10.85
C CYS A 368 16.47 -24.07 10.27
N ASP A 369 15.38 -24.76 9.94
CA ASP A 369 15.35 -26.00 9.16
C ASP A 369 14.24 -25.83 8.10
N LEU A 370 14.62 -25.33 6.93
CA LEU A 370 13.73 -24.83 5.88
C LEU A 370 13.89 -25.64 4.59
N VAL A 371 12.88 -25.59 3.73
CA VAL A 371 12.83 -26.32 2.47
C VAL A 371 12.42 -25.37 1.34
N THR A 372 13.17 -25.38 0.24
CA THR A 372 12.86 -24.58 -0.95
C THR A 372 11.77 -25.22 -1.83
N ALA A 373 11.24 -24.49 -2.81
CA ALA A 373 10.33 -25.00 -3.83
C ALA A 373 10.90 -26.21 -4.60
N GLU A 374 12.23 -26.29 -4.73
CA GLU A 374 12.97 -27.40 -5.36
C GLU A 374 13.22 -28.59 -4.43
N ASP A 375 12.60 -28.64 -3.24
CA ASP A 375 12.79 -29.68 -2.22
C ASP A 375 14.24 -29.74 -1.69
N VAL A 376 14.91 -28.57 -1.63
CA VAL A 376 16.28 -28.42 -1.12
C VAL A 376 16.28 -27.87 0.31
N SER A 377 17.10 -28.47 1.18
CA SER A 377 17.23 -28.06 2.58
C SER A 377 18.09 -26.81 2.74
N ILE A 378 17.59 -25.82 3.48
CA ILE A 378 18.33 -24.63 3.94
C ILE A 378 18.37 -24.63 5.47
N LYS A 379 19.56 -24.71 6.06
CA LYS A 379 19.74 -24.66 7.52
C LYS A 379 20.59 -23.48 7.92
N CYS A 380 20.08 -22.72 8.89
CA CYS A 380 20.76 -21.57 9.46
C CYS A 380 20.85 -21.69 10.97
N THR A 381 21.95 -21.25 11.54
CA THR A 381 22.08 -21.03 12.99
C THR A 381 22.62 -19.64 13.25
N TYR A 382 22.01 -18.91 14.17
CA TYR A 382 22.49 -17.61 14.64
C TYR A 382 22.45 -17.56 16.16
N SER A 383 23.42 -16.88 16.77
CA SER A 383 23.37 -16.57 18.20
C SER A 383 24.04 -15.23 18.46
N GLY A 384 23.28 -14.25 18.93
CA GLY A 384 23.78 -12.90 19.14
C GLY A 384 22.71 -11.96 19.66
N SER A 385 23.02 -10.67 19.72
CA SER A 385 22.04 -9.63 20.05
C SER A 385 21.19 -9.34 18.82
N LEU A 386 19.87 -9.29 18.99
CA LEU A 386 18.93 -9.03 17.91
C LEU A 386 17.69 -8.33 18.49
N ALA A 387 17.25 -7.27 17.84
CA ALA A 387 16.03 -6.53 18.18
C ALA A 387 15.35 -6.12 16.88
N VAL A 388 14.02 -5.99 16.93
CA VAL A 388 13.25 -5.48 15.79
C VAL A 388 13.45 -3.98 15.69
N GLN A 389 13.98 -3.53 14.57
CA GLN A 389 14.25 -2.12 14.31
C GLN A 389 13.09 -1.50 13.54
N GLY A 390 12.86 -0.20 13.74
CA GLY A 390 11.81 0.55 13.03
C GLY A 390 10.42 0.52 13.69
N ILE A 391 10.29 -0.06 14.89
CA ILE A 391 9.05 0.00 15.71
C ILE A 391 8.93 1.36 16.40
N TYR A 392 10.05 1.93 16.81
CA TYR A 392 10.14 3.19 17.53
C TYR A 392 11.44 3.91 17.13
N ASP A 393 11.46 5.22 17.36
CA ASP A 393 12.52 6.14 17.01
C ASP A 393 13.44 6.47 18.19
N SER A 394 12.96 6.32 19.44
CA SER A 394 13.81 6.57 20.61
C SER A 394 15.01 5.62 20.69
N THR A 395 16.14 6.17 21.08
CA THR A 395 17.40 5.47 21.34
C THR A 395 17.69 5.39 22.84
N LEU A 396 16.76 5.79 23.71
CA LEU A 396 16.95 5.77 25.16
C LEU A 396 16.63 4.38 25.73
N ASP A 397 17.50 3.88 26.60
CA ASP A 397 17.28 2.63 27.35
C ASP A 397 16.58 2.85 28.71
N GLY A 398 16.16 4.08 28.99
CA GLY A 398 15.59 4.51 30.26
C GLY A 398 15.48 6.03 30.39
N ASP A 399 14.91 6.50 31.50
CA ASP A 399 14.78 7.93 31.79
C ASP A 399 16.14 8.66 31.73
N TYR A 400 16.16 9.86 31.15
CA TYR A 400 17.38 10.60 30.85
C TYR A 400 17.27 12.09 31.20
N GLY A 401 18.28 12.63 31.89
CA GLY A 401 18.37 14.07 32.18
C GLY A 401 19.39 14.71 31.25
N LEU A 402 18.97 15.66 30.42
CA LEU A 402 19.80 16.30 29.40
C LEU A 402 20.84 17.24 30.03
N ASP A 403 22.07 17.21 29.50
CA ASP A 403 23.13 18.19 29.81
C ASP A 403 23.21 19.28 28.74
N LEU A 404 22.60 20.43 29.03
CA LEU A 404 22.54 21.58 28.14
C LEU A 404 23.57 22.66 28.51
N GLU A 405 24.61 22.32 29.29
CA GLU A 405 25.65 23.29 29.66
C GLU A 405 26.35 23.84 28.41
N GLY A 406 26.25 25.16 28.22
CA GLY A 406 26.85 25.84 27.07
C GLY A 406 26.10 25.67 25.76
N ALA A 407 24.89 25.10 25.75
CA ALA A 407 24.02 25.09 24.58
C ALA A 407 23.52 26.50 24.22
N ALA A 408 23.22 26.72 22.95
CA ALA A 408 22.69 27.97 22.39
C ALA A 408 21.27 27.75 21.85
N GLY A 409 20.42 28.78 21.97
CA GLY A 409 19.03 28.75 21.52
C GLY A 409 18.83 29.49 20.20
N GLU A 410 18.14 28.86 19.26
CA GLU A 410 17.69 29.43 17.99
C GLU A 410 16.20 29.20 17.83
N GLY A 411 15.45 30.16 17.30
CA GLY A 411 14.02 30.01 17.10
C GLY A 411 13.51 30.59 15.80
N LEU A 412 12.54 29.91 15.19
CA LEU A 412 11.91 30.30 13.93
C LEU A 412 10.44 30.60 14.18
N TYR A 413 9.99 31.76 13.71
CA TYR A 413 8.58 32.12 13.66
C TYR A 413 7.99 31.75 12.30
N MET A 414 7.07 30.80 12.28
CA MET A 414 6.47 30.27 11.04
C MET A 414 5.10 30.88 10.74
N GLY A 415 4.63 31.82 11.55
CA GLY A 415 3.32 32.44 11.40
C GLY A 415 2.18 31.43 11.63
N ASN A 416 1.02 31.64 11.00
CA ASN A 416 -0.15 30.78 11.16
C ASN A 416 -0.06 29.50 10.29
N TYR A 417 1.02 28.74 10.44
CA TYR A 417 1.33 27.57 9.59
C TYR A 417 0.23 26.50 9.64
N TYR A 418 -0.25 26.16 10.84
CA TYR A 418 -1.31 25.16 11.07
C TYR A 418 -2.73 25.74 10.99
N GLY A 419 -2.89 27.04 10.73
CA GLY A 419 -4.19 27.70 10.65
C GLY A 419 -4.88 27.99 12.00
N THR A 420 -4.33 27.50 13.11
CA THR A 420 -4.89 27.55 14.46
C THR A 420 -4.24 28.59 15.39
N GLY A 421 -3.02 29.03 15.09
CA GLY A 421 -2.17 29.87 15.95
C GLY A 421 -0.78 30.08 15.38
N ALA A 422 0.05 30.85 16.08
CA ALA A 422 1.43 31.12 15.67
C ALA A 422 2.32 29.88 15.93
N ALA A 423 2.85 29.30 14.85
CA ALA A 423 3.81 28.21 14.91
C ALA A 423 5.22 28.73 15.17
N TRP A 424 5.93 28.08 16.08
CA TRP A 424 7.30 28.35 16.44
C TRP A 424 8.11 27.06 16.46
N MET A 425 9.32 27.11 15.96
CA MET A 425 10.34 26.10 16.20
C MET A 425 11.42 26.68 17.09
N LEU A 426 11.87 25.92 18.08
CA LEU A 426 12.95 26.28 19.01
C LEU A 426 13.96 25.13 19.02
N ASN A 427 15.21 25.44 18.72
CA ASN A 427 16.32 24.51 18.79
C ASN A 427 17.28 24.97 19.89
N ILE A 428 17.53 24.12 20.88
CA ILE A 428 18.61 24.29 21.85
C ILE A 428 19.71 23.32 21.43
N VAL A 429 20.81 23.86 20.92
CA VAL A 429 21.87 23.11 20.24
C VAL A 429 23.16 23.23 21.05
N PRO A 430 23.90 22.13 21.30
CA PRO A 430 25.14 22.20 22.05
C PRO A 430 26.20 22.98 21.28
N SER A 431 26.91 23.90 21.95
CA SER A 431 27.99 24.67 21.30
C SER A 431 29.25 23.82 21.03
N THR A 432 29.35 22.65 21.64
CA THR A 432 30.44 21.68 21.43
C THR A 432 29.87 20.28 21.34
N VAL A 433 30.39 19.51 20.38
CA VAL A 433 30.02 18.11 20.16
C VAL A 433 31.11 17.16 20.69
N PRO A 434 30.74 15.97 21.23
CA PRO A 434 29.37 15.50 21.40
C PRO A 434 28.62 16.25 22.53
N GLY A 435 27.30 16.38 22.42
CA GLY A 435 26.48 17.09 23.42
C GLY A 435 24.97 16.97 23.19
N ASP A 436 24.20 17.25 24.24
CA ASP A 436 22.74 17.16 24.20
C ASP A 436 22.11 18.43 23.65
N GLY A 437 20.98 18.27 22.98
CA GLY A 437 20.11 19.34 22.55
C GLY A 437 18.66 18.90 22.53
N VAL A 438 17.79 19.85 22.23
CA VAL A 438 16.36 19.61 22.07
C VAL A 438 15.84 20.44 20.90
N THR A 439 14.97 19.84 20.11
CA THR A 439 14.15 20.55 19.15
C THR A 439 12.71 20.56 19.67
N VAL A 440 12.05 21.70 19.60
CA VAL A 440 10.68 21.91 20.08
C VAL A 440 9.93 22.62 18.98
N GLU A 441 8.82 22.04 18.53
CA GLU A 441 7.89 22.70 17.62
C GLU A 441 6.58 22.91 18.37
N LEU A 442 6.09 24.15 18.43
CA LEU A 442 4.91 24.51 19.21
C LEU A 442 4.01 25.50 18.51
N VAL A 443 2.74 25.52 18.92
CA VAL A 443 1.75 26.49 18.50
C VAL A 443 1.36 27.35 19.69
N ALA A 444 1.46 28.65 19.53
CA ALA A 444 1.16 29.64 20.55
C ALA A 444 0.07 30.62 20.09
N ALA A 445 -0.39 31.46 21.02
CA ALA A 445 -1.22 32.61 20.64
C ALA A 445 -0.45 33.53 19.68
N ASP A 446 -1.12 34.02 18.64
CA ASP A 446 -0.52 34.89 17.64
C ASP A 446 -0.46 36.35 18.12
N ASP A 447 0.59 36.67 18.88
CA ASP A 447 0.95 38.02 19.28
C ASP A 447 1.96 38.68 18.30
N GLY A 448 2.29 37.98 17.20
CA GLY A 448 3.26 38.38 16.18
C GLY A 448 4.74 38.16 16.56
N PHE A 449 5.61 38.13 15.55
CA PHE A 449 7.05 37.86 15.67
C PHE A 449 7.77 38.68 16.76
N GLU A 450 7.51 39.99 16.81
CA GLU A 450 8.18 40.93 17.73
C GLU A 450 7.87 40.67 19.21
N ALA A 451 6.79 39.92 19.52
CA ALA A 451 6.46 39.53 20.88
C ALA A 451 7.32 38.35 21.39
N GLY A 452 7.98 37.62 20.48
CA GLY A 452 8.70 36.39 20.79
C GLY A 452 7.77 35.23 21.13
N ILE A 453 8.35 34.11 21.57
CA ILE A 453 7.58 32.92 21.96
C ILE A 453 6.79 33.25 23.24
N PRO A 454 5.45 33.10 23.26
CA PRO A 454 4.65 33.40 24.45
C PRO A 454 5.02 32.50 25.64
N SER A 455 4.99 33.08 26.84
CA SER A 455 5.17 32.29 28.07
C SER A 455 3.96 31.38 28.31
N GLY A 456 4.22 30.15 28.73
CA GLY A 456 3.17 29.18 28.98
C GLY A 456 3.70 27.79 29.24
N THR A 457 2.78 26.89 29.58
CA THR A 457 3.00 25.45 29.51
C THR A 457 2.38 24.97 28.21
N TYR A 458 3.19 24.28 27.41
CA TYR A 458 2.81 23.64 26.17
C TYR A 458 2.74 22.14 26.41
N VAL A 459 1.62 21.53 26.03
CA VAL A 459 1.36 20.09 26.18
C VAL A 459 1.37 19.41 24.81
N SER A 460 1.53 18.09 24.77
CA SER A 460 1.48 17.34 23.52
C SER A 460 0.17 17.57 22.77
N ALA A 461 0.25 17.87 21.48
CA ALA A 461 -0.94 17.93 20.62
C ALA A 461 -1.54 16.52 20.46
N GLY A 462 -2.86 16.44 20.55
CA GLY A 462 -3.59 15.19 20.30
C GLY A 462 -3.85 14.95 18.81
N GLU A 463 -4.83 14.10 18.51
CA GLU A 463 -5.28 13.90 17.12
C GLU A 463 -5.89 15.19 16.53
N GLY A 464 -5.30 15.69 15.44
CA GLY A 464 -5.77 16.87 14.70
C GLY A 464 -4.71 17.95 14.52
N GLU A 465 -5.14 19.13 14.03
CA GLU A 465 -4.24 20.29 13.89
C GLU A 465 -3.89 20.86 15.27
N PRO A 466 -2.60 21.09 15.58
CA PRO A 466 -2.15 21.58 16.88
C PRO A 466 -2.67 22.99 17.16
N GLY A 467 -3.13 23.26 18.36
CA GLY A 467 -3.69 24.55 18.79
C GLY A 467 -2.77 25.39 19.69
N PRO A 468 -3.10 26.67 19.96
CA PRO A 468 -2.36 27.50 20.89
C PRO A 468 -2.22 26.86 22.29
N GLY A 469 -0.98 26.71 22.75
CA GLY A 469 -0.65 26.02 24.01
C GLY A 469 -0.28 24.54 23.83
N GLU A 470 -0.06 24.09 22.59
CA GLU A 470 0.34 22.71 22.30
C GLU A 470 1.70 22.68 21.59
N TYR A 471 2.44 21.58 21.77
CA TYR A 471 3.62 21.26 20.97
C TYR A 471 3.33 20.07 20.05
N ILE A 472 4.04 20.00 18.92
CA ILE A 472 3.91 18.92 17.95
C ILE A 472 4.72 17.72 18.45
N PRO A 473 4.10 16.53 18.60
CA PRO A 473 4.81 15.30 18.94
C PRO A 473 5.97 15.04 17.97
N GLY A 474 7.08 14.53 18.49
CA GLY A 474 8.23 14.19 17.66
C GLY A 474 8.02 12.89 16.89
N TYR A 475 8.64 12.79 15.72
CA TYR A 475 8.72 11.55 14.94
C TYR A 475 9.87 11.64 13.92
N VAL A 476 10.28 10.50 13.36
CA VAL A 476 11.23 10.44 12.24
C VAL A 476 10.51 10.03 10.96
N GLU A 477 10.80 10.74 9.88
CA GLU A 477 10.30 10.43 8.54
C GLU A 477 11.42 10.73 7.54
N ASP A 478 11.72 9.77 6.65
CA ASP A 478 12.79 9.86 5.64
C ASP A 478 14.18 10.25 6.19
N GLY A 479 14.47 9.91 7.45
CA GLY A 479 15.72 10.25 8.12
C GLY A 479 15.82 11.72 8.58
N TYR A 480 14.70 12.44 8.59
CA TYR A 480 14.55 13.74 9.20
C TYR A 480 13.80 13.63 10.52
N ILE A 481 14.24 14.42 11.50
CA ILE A 481 13.57 14.55 12.79
C ILE A 481 12.57 15.70 12.67
N TYR A 482 11.32 15.40 12.97
CA TYR A 482 10.20 16.34 12.99
C TYR A 482 9.67 16.52 14.40
N GLY A 483 8.94 17.62 14.63
CA GLY A 483 8.28 17.91 15.89
C GLY A 483 9.25 18.07 17.05
N THR A 484 8.80 17.69 18.24
CA THR A 484 9.54 17.89 19.50
C THR A 484 10.35 16.65 19.87
N SER A 485 11.66 16.76 20.00
CA SER A 485 12.55 15.63 20.31
C SER A 485 13.79 16.01 21.11
N TYR A 486 14.24 15.13 22.01
CA TYR A 486 15.62 15.12 22.49
C TYR A 486 16.55 14.67 21.34
N VAL A 487 17.71 15.31 21.23
CA VAL A 487 18.72 14.99 20.21
C VAL A 487 20.12 14.99 20.84
N HIS A 488 20.87 13.90 20.71
CA HIS A 488 22.31 13.87 21.00
C HIS A 488 23.12 14.10 19.74
N TYR A 489 23.86 15.21 19.72
CA TYR A 489 24.69 15.58 18.60
C TYR A 489 26.08 14.99 18.77
N ARG A 490 26.50 14.17 17.82
CA ARG A 490 27.83 13.55 17.81
C ARG A 490 28.89 14.42 17.17
N SER A 491 28.55 15.04 16.03
CA SER A 491 29.44 15.91 15.27
C SER A 491 28.66 16.98 14.52
N MET A 492 29.28 18.13 14.25
CA MET A 492 28.72 19.20 13.43
C MET A 492 29.82 19.72 12.51
N ASP A 493 29.56 19.73 11.20
CA ASP A 493 30.45 20.30 10.20
C ASP A 493 29.68 21.01 9.07
N SER A 494 30.37 21.40 8.00
CA SER A 494 29.77 22.12 6.87
C SER A 494 28.77 21.29 6.05
N GLU A 495 28.72 19.97 6.24
CA GLU A 495 27.79 19.05 5.58
C GLU A 495 26.55 18.76 6.44
N GLY A 496 26.55 19.18 7.71
CA GLY A 496 25.41 19.09 8.62
C GLY A 496 25.78 18.56 10.00
N ALA A 497 24.76 18.25 10.80
CA ALA A 497 24.90 17.67 12.12
C ALA A 497 24.68 16.16 12.08
N SER A 498 25.57 15.37 12.68
CA SER A 498 25.39 13.93 12.88
C SER A 498 24.84 13.67 14.28
N VAL A 499 23.81 12.84 14.36
CA VAL A 499 23.07 12.51 15.57
C VAL A 499 23.19 11.02 15.85
N ASP A 500 23.51 10.66 17.10
CA ASP A 500 23.60 9.28 17.59
C ASP A 500 22.71 8.98 18.81
N GLY A 501 21.95 9.97 19.28
CA GLY A 501 20.87 9.77 20.24
C GLY A 501 19.63 10.58 19.87
N LEU A 502 18.45 10.01 20.06
CA LEU A 502 17.17 10.61 19.71
C LEU A 502 16.10 10.10 20.69
N ALA A 503 15.17 10.95 21.11
CA ALA A 503 13.94 10.50 21.75
C ALA A 503 12.81 11.47 21.42
N PRO A 504 11.90 11.11 20.49
CA PRO A 504 10.78 11.98 20.15
C PRO A 504 9.80 12.07 21.30
N ALA A 505 9.35 13.28 21.65
CA ALA A 505 8.32 13.45 22.67
C ALA A 505 6.94 13.09 22.11
N VAL A 506 6.24 12.16 22.75
CA VAL A 506 4.84 11.85 22.44
C VAL A 506 3.86 12.38 23.50
N ASP A 507 4.35 12.65 24.71
CA ASP A 507 3.58 13.22 25.82
C ASP A 507 4.48 14.03 26.77
N GLY A 508 3.89 14.76 27.72
CA GLY A 508 4.57 15.58 28.72
C GLY A 508 4.39 17.08 28.53
N ASP A 509 5.23 17.84 29.24
CA ASP A 509 5.09 19.29 29.36
C ASP A 509 6.39 20.03 28.97
N ILE A 510 6.23 21.10 28.20
CA ILE A 510 7.29 22.08 27.94
C ILE A 510 6.85 23.43 28.50
N MET A 511 7.63 23.97 29.44
CA MET A 511 7.38 25.28 30.02
C MET A 511 8.32 26.30 29.40
N VAL A 512 7.76 27.39 28.88
CA VAL A 512 8.50 28.53 28.33
C VAL A 512 8.21 29.75 29.18
N THR A 513 9.26 30.45 29.62
CA THR A 513 9.18 31.79 30.20
C THR A 513 9.97 32.75 29.32
N ASN A 514 9.29 33.73 28.74
CA ASN A 514 9.88 34.82 27.98
C ASN A 514 10.16 35.99 28.93
N ASN A 515 11.44 36.33 29.11
CA ASN A 515 11.85 37.37 30.06
C ASN A 515 11.68 38.80 29.50
N GLY A 516 11.29 38.93 28.23
CA GLY A 516 11.03 40.21 27.56
C GLY A 516 12.28 40.99 27.14
N ASP A 517 13.46 40.38 27.24
CA ASP A 517 14.75 40.96 26.87
C ASP A 517 15.52 40.11 25.83
N GLY A 518 14.83 39.15 25.19
CA GLY A 518 15.41 38.18 24.26
C GLY A 518 15.93 36.91 24.95
N THR A 519 15.93 36.86 26.28
CA THR A 519 16.25 35.65 27.03
C THR A 519 14.99 34.87 27.42
N TYR A 520 15.16 33.55 27.54
CA TYR A 520 14.10 32.62 27.89
C TYR A 520 14.58 31.65 28.96
N ASP A 521 13.67 31.22 29.83
CA ASP A 521 13.82 30.05 30.68
C ASP A 521 12.89 28.95 30.17
N ILE A 522 13.46 27.84 29.72
CA ILE A 522 12.75 26.71 29.13
C ILE A 522 13.03 25.48 29.98
N SER A 523 11.99 24.75 30.37
CA SER A 523 12.12 23.45 31.04
C SER A 523 11.16 22.45 30.45
N PHE A 524 11.54 21.17 30.45
CA PHE A 524 10.75 20.12 29.86
C PHE A 524 10.87 18.83 30.66
N GLU A 525 9.78 18.07 30.66
CA GLU A 525 9.67 16.70 31.15
C GLU A 525 8.74 15.98 30.17
N CYS A 526 9.33 15.27 29.22
CA CYS A 526 8.63 14.65 28.10
C CYS A 526 8.79 13.12 28.15
N THR A 527 7.72 12.42 27.78
CA THR A 527 7.72 10.97 27.60
C THR A 527 7.96 10.65 26.13
N ASP A 528 8.87 9.73 25.84
CA ASP A 528 9.15 9.27 24.48
C ASP A 528 8.19 8.15 24.01
N ASP A 529 8.33 7.78 22.74
CA ASP A 529 7.51 6.78 22.04
C ASP A 529 7.61 5.35 22.61
N ILE A 530 8.58 5.09 23.49
CA ILE A 530 8.72 3.81 24.24
C ILE A 530 8.48 3.96 25.75
N GLY A 531 8.09 5.15 26.20
CA GLY A 531 7.67 5.44 27.57
C GLY A 531 8.78 5.85 28.53
N ASN A 532 9.99 6.14 28.05
CA ASN A 532 11.03 6.76 28.88
C ASN A 532 10.75 8.24 29.08
N VAL A 533 11.16 8.80 30.21
CA VAL A 533 11.06 10.23 30.47
C VAL A 533 12.41 10.91 30.22
N TRP A 534 12.45 11.89 29.33
CA TRP A 534 13.58 12.81 29.20
C TRP A 534 13.25 14.20 29.73
N SER A 535 14.18 14.79 30.47
CA SER A 535 13.95 16.05 31.19
C SER A 535 15.15 16.97 31.21
N GLY A 536 14.91 18.26 31.39
CA GLY A 536 15.98 19.26 31.40
C GLY A 536 15.46 20.68 31.58
N SER A 537 16.42 21.61 31.70
CA SER A 537 16.14 23.04 31.72
C SER A 537 17.28 23.81 31.10
N TRP A 538 16.96 24.88 30.36
CA TRP A 538 17.91 25.78 29.75
C TRP A 538 17.46 27.22 29.93
N SER A 539 18.43 28.10 30.19
CA SER A 539 18.21 29.55 30.29
C SER A 539 19.24 30.27 29.43
N GLY A 540 18.79 31.13 28.53
CA GLY A 540 19.70 31.85 27.64
C GLY A 540 19.00 32.74 26.65
N GLU A 541 19.81 33.41 25.81
CA GLU A 541 19.32 34.20 24.68
C GLU A 541 18.89 33.28 23.53
N VAL A 542 17.69 33.49 23.00
CA VAL A 542 17.21 32.80 21.80
C VAL A 542 17.30 33.75 20.61
N VAL A 543 18.07 33.38 19.60
CA VAL A 543 18.13 34.14 18.35
C VAL A 543 16.91 33.80 17.51
N LEU A 544 16.01 34.78 17.32
CA LEU A 544 14.76 34.59 16.59
C LEU A 544 14.85 35.07 15.14
N GLU A 545 14.29 34.28 14.21
CA GLU A 545 14.15 34.63 12.80
C GLU A 545 12.68 34.55 12.33
N ASP A 546 12.26 35.50 11.49
CA ASP A 546 10.91 35.51 10.89
C ASP A 546 10.90 34.72 9.59
N TYR A 547 10.24 33.56 9.62
CA TYR A 547 10.06 32.63 8.51
C TYR A 547 8.62 32.62 7.97
N SER A 548 7.73 33.45 8.49
CA SER A 548 6.30 33.46 8.15
C SER A 548 6.00 33.81 6.68
N GLY A 549 6.97 34.36 5.95
CA GLY A 549 6.88 34.68 4.52
C GLY A 549 7.27 33.55 3.56
N MET A 550 7.88 32.45 4.03
CA MET A 550 8.28 31.33 3.17
C MET A 550 7.13 30.32 3.03
N ARG A 551 6.71 30.05 1.79
CA ARG A 551 5.72 29.01 1.48
C ARG A 551 6.42 27.68 1.20
N GLY A 552 6.08 26.63 1.95
CA GLY A 552 6.22 25.25 1.48
C GLY A 552 7.44 24.43 1.95
N THR A 553 8.01 24.68 3.12
CA THR A 553 9.02 23.77 3.70
C THR A 553 8.74 23.57 5.19
N LYS A 554 8.50 22.32 5.60
CA LYS A 554 8.68 21.90 7.00
C LYS A 554 10.14 22.21 7.36
N ALA A 555 10.39 22.89 8.47
CA ALA A 555 11.75 23.01 8.98
C ALA A 555 12.13 21.64 9.59
N THR A 556 13.32 21.13 9.30
CA THR A 556 13.74 19.77 9.69
C THR A 556 15.17 19.76 10.21
N VAL A 557 15.42 18.91 11.21
CA VAL A 557 16.78 18.55 11.59
C VAL A 557 17.13 17.25 10.85
N SER A 558 18.16 17.29 9.99
CA SER A 558 18.58 16.08 9.26
C SER A 558 19.43 15.17 10.16
N ARG A 559 19.20 13.86 10.08
CA ARG A 559 20.12 12.87 10.62
C ARG A 559 21.33 12.82 9.68
N GLY A 560 22.37 13.61 9.97
CA GLY A 560 23.53 13.79 9.08
C GLY A 560 24.20 12.50 8.60
N ALA A 561 24.90 12.62 7.47
CA ALA A 561 25.53 11.50 6.76
C ALA A 561 26.46 10.67 7.66
N VAL A 562 26.23 9.35 7.60
CA VAL A 562 26.92 8.37 8.44
C VAL A 562 28.32 8.09 7.91
N THR A 563 29.33 8.24 8.76
CA THR A 563 30.72 7.90 8.43
C THR A 563 30.89 6.41 8.11
N SER A 564 31.90 6.07 7.29
CA SER A 564 32.17 4.71 6.79
C SER A 564 32.29 3.62 7.87
N GLY A 565 32.58 3.99 9.12
CA GLY A 565 32.72 3.05 10.24
C GLY A 565 31.40 2.58 10.86
N GLN A 566 30.26 3.23 10.57
CA GLN A 566 28.94 2.95 11.17
C GLN A 566 27.89 2.45 10.19
N LYS A 567 28.26 2.27 8.91
CA LYS A 567 27.36 1.62 7.94
C LYS A 567 27.12 0.14 8.22
N ALA A 568 27.90 -0.47 9.11
CA ALA A 568 27.68 -1.84 9.60
C ALA A 568 26.57 -1.95 10.66
N GLU A 569 26.31 -0.88 11.44
CA GLU A 569 25.19 -0.83 12.41
C GLU A 569 23.87 -0.41 11.74
N ARG A 570 23.96 0.39 10.66
CA ARG A 570 22.80 0.87 9.89
C ARG A 570 22.21 -0.14 8.90
N ILE A 571 22.74 -1.36 8.85
CA ILE A 571 22.16 -2.42 8.02
C ILE A 571 20.80 -2.87 8.59
N GLY A 572 20.53 -2.56 9.85
CA GLY A 572 19.26 -2.84 10.50
C GLY A 572 18.10 -1.88 10.17
N SER A 573 18.22 -0.90 9.26
CA SER A 573 17.06 -0.05 8.90
C SER A 573 16.64 -0.12 7.43
N ALA A 574 17.30 -0.93 6.59
CA ALA A 574 17.02 -1.00 5.15
C ALA A 574 17.32 -2.38 4.52
N GLY A 575 17.54 -3.40 5.36
CA GLY A 575 17.98 -4.73 4.96
C GLY A 575 19.44 -4.79 4.49
N PHE A 576 20.05 -5.97 4.54
CA PHE A 576 21.35 -6.24 3.94
C PHE A 576 21.28 -6.14 2.41
N LYS A 577 22.27 -5.48 1.81
CA LYS A 577 22.44 -5.39 0.35
C LYS A 577 23.87 -5.84 -0.01
N TYR A 578 24.03 -6.58 -1.10
CA TYR A 578 25.35 -6.85 -1.70
C TYR A 578 25.47 -6.22 -3.10
N ARG A 579 26.70 -6.12 -3.57
CA ARG A 579 27.02 -5.89 -4.98
C ARG A 579 27.66 -7.15 -5.53
N ILE A 580 27.12 -7.67 -6.63
CA ILE A 580 27.78 -8.78 -7.34
C ILE A 580 29.10 -8.27 -7.91
N ALA A 581 30.21 -8.91 -7.53
CA ALA A 581 31.51 -8.58 -8.09
C ALA A 581 31.51 -8.85 -9.61
N LYS A 582 31.98 -7.91 -10.43
CA LYS A 582 32.17 -8.20 -11.87
C LYS A 582 33.36 -9.14 -12.03
N LYS A 583 33.18 -10.28 -12.73
CA LYS A 583 34.29 -11.18 -13.09
C LYS A 583 35.43 -10.37 -13.71
N PRO A 584 36.70 -10.60 -13.33
CA PRO A 584 37.83 -9.97 -13.98
C PRO A 584 37.78 -10.21 -15.49
N LEU A 585 37.93 -9.15 -16.31
CA LEU A 585 37.94 -9.24 -17.77
C LEU A 585 38.92 -10.29 -18.33
N SER A 586 39.93 -10.70 -17.55
CA SER A 586 40.87 -11.77 -17.90
C SER A 586 40.26 -13.16 -17.98
N GLU A 587 39.09 -13.40 -17.37
CA GLU A 587 38.44 -14.72 -17.32
C GLU A 587 37.39 -14.92 -18.42
N TYR A 588 36.94 -13.85 -19.09
CA TYR A 588 36.11 -13.94 -20.30
C TYR A 588 36.89 -14.35 -21.56
N ALA A 589 38.20 -14.55 -21.44
CA ALA A 589 39.07 -15.02 -22.52
C ALA A 589 39.39 -16.51 -22.37
N ARG A 590 38.42 -17.38 -22.67
CA ARG A 590 38.67 -18.78 -23.11
C ARG A 590 37.70 -19.22 -24.18
#